data_AF-A0A0F6MSD7-F1
#
_entry.id   AF-A0A0F6MSD7-F1
#
_cell.length_a   1.000
_cell.length_b   1.000
_cell.length_c   1.000
_cell.angle_alpha   90.00
_cell.angle_beta   90.00
_cell.angle_gamma   90.00
#
_symmetry.space_group_name_H-M   'P 1'
#
loop_
_entity.id
_entity.type
_entity.pdbx_description
1 polymer ?
#
loop_
_entity_poly.entity_id
_entity_poly.type
_entity_poly.pdbx_seq_one_letter_code
_entity_poly.pdbx_strand_id
1 'polypeptide(L)'
;MACRIEKVDIANIFIYNIQKGVTTMAQTNINIRIDEDLKNQFEAFCSDIGMTMTTAFCVFAKAAVRKQKIPFEISTDPFYSESNMAHLRRGIEALNAGKWVEHELIEAGE
;
A
#
# COMPACT_ATOMS: atom_id res chain seq x y z
N MET A 1 -9.96 -57.44 14.02
CA MET A 1 -11.17 -56.80 13.46
C MET A 1 -10.73 -55.52 12.77
N ALA A 2 -10.32 -55.61 11.50
CA ALA A 2 -9.79 -54.47 10.76
C ALA A 2 -10.97 -53.55 10.36
N CYS A 3 -11.05 -52.39 11.00
CA CYS A 3 -12.03 -51.36 10.64
C CYS A 3 -11.61 -50.77 9.28
N ARG A 4 -12.39 -51.08 8.24
CA ARG A 4 -12.28 -50.53 6.88
C ARG A 4 -12.55 -49.04 6.93
N ILE A 5 -11.51 -48.22 6.84
CA ILE A 5 -11.65 -46.80 6.48
C ILE A 5 -11.97 -46.80 4.98
N GLU A 6 -13.24 -46.64 4.65
CA GLU A 6 -13.71 -46.63 3.27
C GLU A 6 -13.11 -45.44 2.53
N LYS A 7 -12.86 -45.60 1.23
CA LYS A 7 -12.27 -44.62 0.30
C LYS A 7 -13.10 -43.34 0.12
N VAL A 8 -14.05 -43.08 1.00
CA VAL A 8 -14.85 -41.88 1.10
C VAL A 8 -14.22 -41.05 2.20
N ASP A 9 -13.20 -40.24 1.89
CA ASP A 9 -12.96 -38.99 2.64
C ASP A 9 -11.77 -38.15 2.12
N ILE A 10 -10.82 -38.70 1.36
CA ILE A 10 -9.77 -37.84 0.77
C ILE A 10 -10.35 -36.95 -0.34
N ALA A 11 -11.20 -37.50 -1.20
CA ALA A 11 -11.86 -36.74 -2.26
C ALA A 11 -12.81 -35.67 -1.68
N ASN A 12 -13.53 -35.99 -0.61
CA ASN A 12 -14.42 -35.04 0.06
C ASN A 12 -13.65 -33.96 0.81
N ILE A 13 -12.52 -34.28 1.47
CA ILE A 13 -11.62 -33.27 2.05
C ILE A 13 -11.06 -32.36 0.95
N PHE A 14 -10.67 -32.90 -0.20
CA PHE A 14 -10.14 -32.09 -1.30
C PHE A 14 -11.22 -31.17 -1.90
N ILE A 15 -12.43 -31.67 -2.14
CA ILE A 15 -13.57 -30.87 -2.60
C ILE A 15 -13.97 -29.82 -1.55
N TYR A 16 -13.95 -30.15 -0.26
CA TYR A 16 -14.21 -29.21 0.83
C TYR A 16 -13.19 -28.06 0.87
N ASN A 17 -11.90 -28.35 0.63
CA ASN A 17 -10.86 -27.31 0.61
C ASN A 17 -10.91 -26.43 -0.67
N ILE A 18 -11.34 -26.97 -1.82
CA ILE A 18 -11.59 -26.18 -3.04
C ILE A 18 -12.81 -25.27 -2.86
N GLN A 19 -13.89 -25.75 -2.25
CA GLN A 19 -15.10 -24.95 -1.99
C GLN A 19 -14.88 -23.83 -0.95
N LYS A 20 -13.91 -23.98 -0.04
CA LYS A 20 -13.54 -22.99 0.98
C LYS A 20 -12.43 -22.03 0.56
N GLY A 21 -11.94 -22.07 -0.69
CA GLY A 21 -10.95 -21.12 -1.18
C GLY A 21 -9.67 -21.10 -0.34
N VAL A 22 -9.22 -22.26 0.16
CA VAL A 22 -7.94 -22.35 0.86
C VAL A 22 -6.84 -22.27 -0.20
N THR A 23 -6.51 -21.05 -0.60
CA THR A 23 -5.28 -20.77 -1.33
C THR A 23 -4.13 -21.16 -0.40
N THR A 24 -3.31 -22.11 -0.82
CA THR A 24 -2.01 -22.35 -0.18
C THR A 24 -1.27 -21.02 -0.19
N MET A 25 -1.10 -20.42 0.99
CA MET A 25 -0.41 -19.15 1.14
C MET A 25 1.06 -19.36 0.77
N ALA A 26 1.40 -19.14 -0.50
CA ALA A 26 2.77 -19.14 -0.96
C ALA A 26 3.54 -18.10 -0.13
N GLN A 27 4.46 -18.57 0.72
CA GLN A 27 5.32 -17.70 1.50
C GLN A 27 6.51 -17.27 0.63
N THR A 28 6.70 -15.97 0.51
CA THR A 28 7.88 -15.38 -0.14
C THR A 28 8.72 -14.68 0.91
N ASN A 29 10.03 -14.89 0.87
CA ASN A 29 10.97 -14.25 1.79
C ASN A 29 11.31 -12.84 1.29
N ILE A 30 11.35 -11.87 2.20
CA ILE A 30 11.70 -10.48 1.94
C ILE A 30 12.87 -10.12 2.86
N ASN A 31 14.00 -9.71 2.30
CA ASN A 31 15.15 -9.22 3.05
C ASN A 31 15.17 -7.68 3.00
N ILE A 32 15.15 -7.04 4.17
CA ILE A 32 15.13 -5.58 4.32
C ILE A 32 16.34 -5.18 5.16
N ARG A 33 17.15 -4.23 4.67
CA ARG A 33 18.19 -3.58 5.45
C ARG A 33 17.61 -2.35 6.12
N ILE A 34 17.76 -2.27 7.44
CA ILE A 34 17.26 -1.19 8.27
C ILE A 34 18.36 -0.78 9.25
N ASP A 35 18.39 0.49 9.61
CA ASP A 35 19.25 1.00 10.67
C ASP A 35 18.88 0.37 12.03
N GLU A 36 19.88 0.19 12.89
CA GLU A 36 19.71 -0.49 14.18
C GLU A 36 18.81 0.30 15.14
N ASP A 37 19.02 1.62 15.24
CA ASP A 37 18.21 2.47 16.10
C ASP A 37 16.76 2.53 15.61
N LEU A 38 16.58 2.60 14.29
CA LEU A 38 15.25 2.59 13.68
C LEU A 38 14.52 1.25 13.91
N LYS A 39 15.23 0.12 13.82
CA LYS A 39 14.65 -1.20 14.12
C LYS A 39 14.16 -1.26 15.57
N ASN A 40 14.98 -0.82 16.52
CA ASN A 40 14.67 -0.88 17.94
C ASN A 40 13.45 -0.01 18.28
N GLN A 41 13.38 1.22 17.73
CA GLN A 41 12.23 2.10 17.88
C GLN A 41 10.95 1.48 17.30
N PHE A 42 11.04 0.90 16.10
CA PHE A 42 9.87 0.32 15.44
C PHE A 42 9.41 -0.99 16.10
N GLU A 43 10.33 -1.77 16.68
CA GLU A 43 10.01 -2.97 17.45
C GLU A 43 9.31 -2.65 18.78
N ALA A 44 9.75 -1.61 19.48
CA ALA A 44 9.06 -1.09 20.67
C ALA A 44 7.64 -0.65 20.32
N PHE A 45 7.48 0.15 19.27
CA PHE A 45 6.16 0.57 18.78
C PHE A 45 5.24 -0.61 18.41
N CYS A 46 5.75 -1.62 17.70
CA CYS A 46 4.97 -2.81 17.36
C CYS A 46 4.53 -3.58 18.60
N SER A 47 5.40 -3.65 19.62
CA SER A 47 5.13 -4.32 20.90
C SER A 47 4.04 -3.61 21.70
N ASP A 48 4.03 -2.28 21.72
CA ASP A 48 2.98 -1.48 22.38
C ASP A 48 1.60 -1.70 21.77
N ILE A 49 1.54 -1.92 20.45
CA ILE A 49 0.29 -2.21 19.73
C ILE A 49 -0.09 -3.71 19.85
N GLY A 50 0.82 -4.56 20.30
CA GLY A 50 0.62 -6.00 20.43
C GLY A 50 0.73 -6.76 19.11
N MET A 51 1.59 -6.31 18.19
CA MET A 51 1.88 -6.99 16.93
C MET A 51 3.37 -7.20 16.71
N THR A 52 3.72 -8.18 15.87
CA THR A 52 5.13 -8.37 15.48
C THR A 52 5.51 -7.43 14.34
N MET A 53 6.81 -7.13 14.25
CA MET A 53 7.43 -6.42 13.13
C MET A 53 6.95 -6.93 11.76
N THR A 54 7.00 -8.25 11.55
CA THR A 54 6.58 -8.90 10.31
C THR A 54 5.09 -8.69 10.03
N THR A 55 4.25 -8.77 11.07
CA THR A 55 2.81 -8.51 10.95
C THR A 55 2.55 -7.07 10.52
N ALA A 56 3.27 -6.10 11.11
CA ALA A 56 3.15 -4.69 10.74
C ALA A 56 3.51 -4.46 9.26
N PHE A 57 4.60 -5.06 8.76
CA PHE A 57 4.95 -5.02 7.34
C PHE A 57 3.88 -5.64 6.44
N CYS A 58 3.31 -6.78 6.82
CA CYS A 58 2.22 -7.39 6.05
C CYS A 58 0.97 -6.49 6.01
N VAL A 59 0.62 -5.85 7.12
CA VAL A 59 -0.51 -4.91 7.19
C VAL A 59 -0.25 -3.69 6.30
N PHE A 60 0.96 -3.14 6.37
CA PHE A 60 1.40 -2.05 5.50
C PHE A 60 1.27 -2.41 4.02
N ALA A 61 1.81 -3.56 3.60
CA ALA A 61 1.75 -4.02 2.22
C ALA A 61 0.29 -4.20 1.75
N LYS A 62 -0.57 -4.81 2.58
CA LYS A 62 -2.00 -4.96 2.29
C LYS A 62 -2.71 -3.62 2.15
N ALA A 63 -2.41 -2.66 3.03
CA ALA A 63 -3.00 -1.34 2.98
C ALA A 63 -2.55 -0.56 1.74
N ALA A 64 -1.26 -0.66 1.38
CA ALA A 64 -0.70 -0.02 0.20
C ALA A 64 -1.32 -0.55 -1.09
N VAL A 65 -1.42 -1.87 -1.23
CA VAL A 65 -2.05 -2.51 -2.39
C VAL A 65 -3.53 -2.16 -2.47
N ARG A 66 -4.26 -2.16 -1.34
CA ARG A 66 -5.70 -1.84 -1.33
C ARG A 66 -5.98 -0.41 -1.77
N LYS A 67 -5.15 0.54 -1.36
CA LYS A 67 -5.35 1.98 -1.66
C LYS A 67 -4.57 2.47 -2.87
N GLN A 68 -3.73 1.62 -3.49
CA GLN A 68 -2.78 1.98 -4.55
C GLN A 68 -1.95 3.23 -4.22
N LYS A 69 -1.63 3.40 -2.94
CA LYS A 69 -0.84 4.51 -2.42
C LYS A 69 -0.14 4.11 -1.15
N ILE A 70 0.94 4.81 -0.82
CA ILE A 70 1.63 4.59 0.44
C ILE A 70 0.71 5.02 1.60
N PRO A 71 0.45 4.16 2.60
CA PRO A 71 -0.40 4.45 3.77
C PRO A 71 0.15 5.49 4.76
N PHE A 72 1.06 6.34 4.34
CA PHE A 72 1.57 7.49 5.07
C PHE A 72 1.82 8.62 4.07
N GLU A 73 1.73 9.86 4.52
CA GLU A 73 2.03 11.01 3.68
C GLU A 73 3.55 11.14 3.52
N ILE A 74 4.01 11.24 2.27
CA ILE A 74 5.42 11.50 1.96
C ILE A 74 5.50 12.96 1.53
N SER A 75 5.64 13.85 2.50
CA SER A 75 5.76 15.28 2.24
C SER A 75 7.22 15.63 1.96
N THR A 76 7.66 15.40 0.73
CA THR A 76 8.93 15.93 0.20
C THR A 76 8.73 16.68 -1.12
N ASP A 77 7.50 17.00 -1.48
CA ASP A 77 7.18 17.52 -2.81
C ASP A 77 7.56 19.01 -2.94
N PRO A 78 8.55 19.36 -3.81
CA PRO A 78 8.85 20.76 -4.11
C PRO A 78 7.69 21.47 -4.80
N PHE A 79 6.81 20.71 -5.47
CA PHE A 79 5.70 21.26 -6.25
C PHE A 79 4.62 21.90 -5.37
N TYR A 80 4.26 21.33 -4.21
CA TYR A 80 3.31 21.98 -3.29
C TYR A 80 3.98 22.84 -2.21
N SER A 81 5.17 23.39 -2.49
CA SER A 81 5.81 24.38 -1.61
C SER A 81 4.89 25.57 -1.37
N GLU A 82 5.03 26.23 -0.21
CA GLU A 82 4.22 27.39 0.16
C GLU A 82 4.29 28.49 -0.90
N SER A 83 5.49 28.69 -1.48
CA SER A 83 5.70 29.60 -2.61
C SER A 83 4.87 29.20 -3.83
N ASN A 84 4.95 27.94 -4.30
CA ASN A 84 4.20 27.50 -5.48
C ASN A 84 2.68 27.53 -5.24
N MET A 85 2.24 27.19 -4.02
CA MET A 85 0.84 27.32 -3.62
C MET A 85 0.36 28.78 -3.69
N ALA A 86 1.19 29.75 -3.30
CA ALA A 86 0.87 31.16 -3.44
C ALA A 86 0.82 31.61 -4.90
N HIS A 87 1.65 31.04 -5.78
CA HIS A 87 1.55 31.26 -7.23
C HIS A 87 0.23 30.72 -7.80
N LEU A 88 -0.15 29.48 -7.45
CA LEU A 88 -1.40 28.86 -7.90
C LEU A 88 -2.63 29.65 -7.44
N ARG A 89 -2.65 30.11 -6.18
CA ARG A 89 -3.73 30.95 -5.64
C ARG A 89 -3.88 32.25 -6.41
N ARG A 90 -2.77 32.94 -6.72
CA ARG A 90 -2.80 34.15 -7.56
C ARG A 90 -3.36 33.87 -8.96
N GLY A 91 -3.01 32.74 -9.56
CA GLY A 91 -3.58 32.29 -10.83
C GLY A 91 -5.10 32.11 -10.74
N ILE A 92 -5.59 31.40 -9.71
CA ILE A 92 -7.02 31.17 -9.49
C ILE A 92 -7.79 32.49 -9.24
N GLU A 93 -7.21 33.43 -8.52
CA GLU A 93 -7.82 34.75 -8.27
C GLU A 93 -7.90 35.61 -9.52
N ALA A 94 -6.81 35.66 -10.30
CA ALA A 94 -6.88 36.20 -11.65
C ALA A 94 -7.98 35.48 -12.43
N LEU A 95 -8.27 34.21 -12.08
CA LEU A 95 -9.16 33.36 -12.88
C LEU A 95 -10.59 33.72 -12.76
N ASN A 96 -10.99 33.78 -11.52
CA ASN A 96 -12.30 34.25 -11.13
C ASN A 96 -12.49 35.73 -11.49
N ALA A 97 -11.41 36.52 -11.57
CA ALA A 97 -11.47 37.90 -12.04
C ALA A 97 -11.57 38.06 -13.57
N GLY A 98 -11.61 36.96 -14.34
CA GLY A 98 -11.76 36.99 -15.80
C GLY A 98 -10.52 37.43 -16.57
N LYS A 99 -9.35 37.42 -15.94
CA LYS A 99 -8.08 37.84 -16.56
C LYS A 99 -7.36 36.67 -17.23
N TRP A 100 -8.00 36.03 -18.22
CA TRP A 100 -7.40 34.99 -19.07
C TRP A 100 -7.08 35.54 -20.44
N VAL A 101 -6.02 34.99 -21.01
CA VAL A 101 -5.73 35.11 -22.42
C VAL A 101 -5.79 33.69 -22.97
N GLU A 102 -6.66 33.46 -23.95
CA GLU A 102 -6.71 32.20 -24.67
C GLU A 102 -5.47 32.10 -25.56
N HIS A 103 -4.72 31.02 -25.40
CA HIS A 103 -3.55 30.72 -26.21
C HIS A 103 -3.77 29.35 -26.87
N GLU A 104 -3.49 29.28 -28.17
CA GLU A 104 -3.47 28.02 -28.92
C GLU A 104 -2.42 27.07 -28.35
N LEU A 105 -2.64 25.76 -28.52
CA LEU A 105 -1.66 24.75 -28.15
C LEU A 105 -0.36 25.00 -28.94
N ILE A 106 0.71 25.31 -28.21
CA ILE A 106 2.04 25.44 -28.81
C ILE A 106 2.58 24.02 -28.99
N GLU A 107 2.94 23.68 -30.22
CA GLU A 107 3.63 22.42 -30.51
C GLU A 107 4.96 22.42 -29.73
N ALA A 108 5.18 21.37 -28.94
CA ALA A 108 6.45 21.16 -28.28
C ALA A 108 7.51 20.99 -29.38
N GLY A 109 8.34 22.01 -29.58
CA GLY A 109 9.51 21.89 -30.44
C GLY A 109 10.40 20.76 -29.95
N GLU A 110 10.85 19.92 -30.89
CA GLU A 110 11.86 18.87 -30.67
C GLU A 110 13.11 19.38 -29.94
#